data_AF-A0A0L0QV24-F1
#
_entry.id   AF-A0A0L0QV24-F1
#
_cell.length_a   1.000
_cell.length_b   1.000
_cell.length_c   1.000
_cell.angle_alpha   90.00
_cell.angle_beta   90.00
_cell.angle_gamma   90.00
#
_symmetry.space_group_name_H-M   'P 1'
#
loop_
_entity.id
_entity.type
_entity.pdbx_description
1 polymer ?
#
loop_
_entity_poly.entity_id
_entity_poly.type
_entity_poly.pdbx_seq_one_letter_code
_entity_poly.pdbx_strand_id
1 'polypeptide(L)'
;MKLVISITVIIFVLLFSVLFGWMLISEKKEDKLNRSSILGLTIAAFFLALLITLVLGIGLFTLFGSIKMTNTLFDLELNMKQVGFVFIAYLIFLSTVDNVIDFLVKHIIGENLFYLIFLLLIRTFILHMIGLIIGIQQTSSFIIAGVVSFIIFLIETYAILRKGAKEET
;
A
#
# COMPACT_ATOMS: atom_id res chain seq x y z
N MET A 1 16.82 6.18 4.20
CA MET A 1 16.56 7.59 4.57
C MET A 1 17.03 8.58 3.51
N LYS A 2 18.29 8.52 3.03
CA LYS A 2 18.76 9.42 1.95
C LYS A 2 17.87 9.41 0.69
N LEU A 3 17.41 8.23 0.27
CA LEU A 3 16.47 8.08 -0.85
C LEU A 3 15.10 8.75 -0.60
N VAL A 4 14.52 8.54 0.58
CA VAL A 4 13.22 9.14 0.94
C VAL A 4 13.31 10.66 0.95
N ILE A 5 14.35 11.21 1.58
CA ILE A 5 14.61 12.66 1.62
C ILE A 5 14.78 13.20 0.19
N SER A 6 15.57 12.52 -0.65
CA SER A 6 15.78 12.92 -2.04
C SER A 6 14.48 12.95 -2.84
N ILE A 7 13.64 11.91 -2.71
CA ILE A 7 12.34 11.83 -3.40
C ILE A 7 11.39 12.93 -2.92
N THR A 8 11.31 13.17 -1.61
CA THR A 8 10.47 14.23 -1.02
C THR A 8 10.89 15.62 -1.51
N VAL A 9 12.19 15.89 -1.61
CA VAL A 9 12.70 17.16 -2.15
C VAL A 9 12.35 17.32 -3.63
N ILE A 10 12.49 16.26 -4.44
CA ILE A 10 12.13 16.31 -5.87
C ILE A 10 10.63 16.60 -6.03
N ILE A 11 9.77 15.92 -5.26
CA ILE A 11 8.32 16.16 -5.25
C ILE A 11 8.00 17.60 -4.87
N PHE A 12 8.68 18.14 -3.85
CA PHE A 12 8.50 19.52 -3.43
C PHE A 12 8.82 20.51 -4.56
N VAL A 13 9.98 20.36 -5.21
CA VAL A 13 10.42 21.26 -6.29
C VAL A 13 9.46 21.22 -7.48
N LEU A 14 8.99 20.02 -7.84
CA LEU A 14 8.01 19.86 -8.92
C LEU A 14 6.66 20.51 -8.56
N LEU A 15 6.11 20.21 -7.38
CA LEU A 15 4.86 20.80 -6.91
C LEU A 15 4.95 22.31 -6.83
N PHE A 16 6.03 22.84 -6.26
CA PHE A 16 6.27 24.28 -6.19
C PHE A 16 6.30 24.90 -7.58
N SER A 17 7.02 24.31 -8.53
CA SER A 17 7.12 24.84 -9.90
C SER A 17 5.75 24.86 -10.60
N VAL A 18 4.95 23.80 -10.45
CA VAL A 18 3.61 23.70 -11.04
C VAL A 18 2.66 24.72 -10.41
N LEU A 19 2.61 24.77 -9.07
CA LEU A 19 1.72 25.68 -8.34
C LEU A 19 2.07 27.14 -8.59
N PHE A 20 3.36 27.46 -8.55
CA PHE A 20 3.86 28.80 -8.85
C PHE A 20 3.57 29.20 -10.30
N GLY A 21 3.82 28.31 -11.26
CA GLY A 21 3.51 28.56 -12.67
C GLY A 21 2.01 28.78 -12.91
N TRP A 22 1.15 27.97 -12.30
CA TRP A 22 -0.29 28.10 -12.40
C TRP A 22 -0.80 29.41 -11.79
N MET A 23 -0.33 29.74 -10.59
CA MET A 23 -0.63 30.98 -9.90
C MET A 23 -0.17 32.21 -10.71
N LEU A 24 1.01 32.17 -11.31
CA LEU A 24 1.53 33.26 -12.15
C LEU A 24 0.68 33.51 -13.39
N ILE A 25 0.22 32.43 -14.04
CA ILE A 25 -0.68 32.53 -15.20
C ILE A 25 -2.02 33.13 -14.78
N SER A 26 -2.55 32.75 -13.61
CA SER A 26 -3.80 33.27 -13.10
C SER A 26 -3.72 34.77 -12.80
N GLU A 27 -2.64 35.21 -12.15
CA GLU A 27 -2.47 36.60 -11.74
C GLU A 27 -2.13 37.54 -12.91
N LYS A 28 -1.46 37.02 -13.96
CA LYS A 28 -1.27 37.74 -15.24
C LYS A 28 -2.58 37.98 -15.99
N LYS A 29 -3.56 37.07 -15.91
CA LYS A 29 -4.87 37.23 -16.57
C LYS A 29 -5.73 38.33 -15.93
N GLU A 30 -5.43 38.69 -14.68
CA GLU A 30 -6.17 39.71 -13.93
C GLU A 30 -5.49 41.10 -13.96
N ASP A 31 -4.39 41.30 -14.70
CA ASP A 31 -3.61 42.56 -14.78
C ASP A 31 -3.15 43.13 -13.42
N LYS A 32 -3.13 42.31 -12.35
CA LYS A 32 -2.73 42.70 -10.98
C LYS A 32 -1.23 42.51 -10.68
N LEU A 33 -0.39 42.48 -11.71
CA LEU A 33 1.00 42.04 -11.58
C LEU A 33 1.91 43.17 -11.04
N ASN A 34 1.93 43.35 -9.72
CA ASN A 34 2.87 44.22 -9.02
C ASN A 34 4.00 43.42 -8.34
N ARG A 35 5.14 44.07 -8.07
CA ARG A 35 6.31 43.46 -7.40
C ARG A 35 5.96 42.87 -6.01
N SER A 36 4.99 43.48 -5.32
CA SER A 36 4.43 42.98 -4.06
C SER A 36 3.55 41.74 -4.24
N SER A 37 2.79 41.65 -5.35
CA SER A 37 1.93 40.51 -5.67
C SER A 37 2.78 39.27 -5.97
N ILE A 38 3.89 39.42 -6.70
CA ILE A 38 4.80 38.31 -7.02
C ILE A 38 5.42 37.67 -5.76
N LEU A 39 5.79 38.49 -4.76
CA LEU A 39 6.29 37.98 -3.48
C LEU A 39 5.21 37.23 -2.70
N GLY A 40 3.99 37.78 -2.62
CA GLY A 40 2.86 37.11 -1.99
C GLY A 40 2.52 35.78 -2.66
N LEU A 41 2.55 35.74 -3.99
CA LEU A 41 2.34 34.55 -4.80
C LEU A 41 3.39 33.47 -4.54
N THR A 42 4.67 33.87 -4.47
CA THR A 42 5.79 32.96 -4.20
C THR A 42 5.64 32.33 -2.82
N ILE A 43 5.31 33.12 -1.80
CA ILE A 43 5.09 32.65 -0.42
C ILE A 43 3.89 31.70 -0.38
N ALA A 44 2.77 32.06 -1.01
CA ALA A 44 1.58 31.22 -1.06
C ALA A 44 1.85 29.88 -1.75
N ALA A 45 2.49 29.89 -2.93
CA ALA A 45 2.88 28.68 -3.65
C ALA A 45 3.86 27.82 -2.83
N PHE A 46 4.79 28.44 -2.12
CA PHE A 46 5.74 27.75 -1.25
C PHE A 46 5.05 27.01 -0.11
N PHE A 47 4.19 27.69 0.66
CA PHE A 47 3.46 27.07 1.76
C PHE A 47 2.49 25.99 1.28
N LEU A 48 1.81 26.20 0.15
CA LEU A 48 0.91 25.21 -0.41
C LEU A 48 1.67 23.95 -0.86
N ALA A 49 2.78 24.12 -1.58
CA ALA A 49 3.66 23.03 -1.98
C ALA A 49 4.25 22.31 -0.76
N LEU A 50 4.64 23.06 0.27
CA LEU A 50 5.18 22.52 1.51
C LEU A 50 4.15 21.64 2.23
N LEU A 51 2.90 22.11 2.34
CA LEU A 51 1.83 21.37 3.01
C LEU A 51 1.51 20.06 2.29
N ILE A 52 1.36 20.10 0.96
CA ILE A 52 1.14 18.89 0.15
C ILE A 52 2.33 17.93 0.29
N THR A 53 3.56 18.46 0.23
CA THR A 53 4.77 17.64 0.36
C THR A 53 4.94 17.08 1.77
N LEU A 54 4.50 17.78 2.80
CA LEU A 54 4.52 17.28 4.18
C LEU A 54 3.62 16.04 4.31
N VAL A 55 2.39 16.10 3.77
CA VAL A 55 1.45 14.98 3.79
C VAL A 55 2.04 13.77 3.03
N LEU A 56 2.54 13.99 1.82
CA LEU A 56 3.16 12.92 1.03
C LEU A 56 4.44 12.38 1.67
N GLY A 57 5.25 13.27 2.26
CA GLY A 57 6.50 12.94 2.93
C GLY A 57 6.28 12.09 4.18
N ILE A 58 5.28 12.42 4.99
CA ILE A 58 4.87 11.61 6.15
C ILE A 58 4.37 10.23 5.68
N GLY A 59 3.58 10.19 4.61
CA GLY A 59 3.12 8.93 4.01
C GLY A 59 4.27 8.03 3.56
N LEU A 60 5.21 8.59 2.78
CA LEU A 60 6.42 7.87 2.36
C LEU A 60 7.28 7.46 3.56
N PHE A 61 7.47 8.33 4.55
CA PHE A 61 8.22 8.00 5.74
C PHE A 61 7.59 6.83 6.51
N THR A 62 6.26 6.82 6.60
CA THR A 62 5.51 5.75 7.26
C THR A 62 5.66 4.43 6.52
N LEU A 63 5.55 4.43 5.19
CA LEU A 63 5.72 3.23 4.36
C LEU A 63 7.15 2.67 4.41
N PHE A 64 8.16 3.53 4.23
CA PHE A 64 9.55 3.07 4.26
C PHE A 64 9.99 2.71 5.68
N GLY A 65 9.49 3.46 6.67
CA GLY A 65 9.71 3.22 8.09
C GLY A 65 9.11 1.90 8.54
N SER A 66 7.88 1.58 8.11
CA SER A 66 7.23 0.31 8.43
C SER A 66 7.99 -0.86 7.85
N ILE A 67 8.44 -0.80 6.59
CA ILE A 67 9.26 -1.87 5.98
C ILE A 67 10.53 -2.10 6.81
N LYS A 68 11.24 -1.03 7.18
CA LYS A 68 12.45 -1.14 7.99
C LYS A 68 12.17 -1.71 9.38
N MET A 69 11.10 -1.25 10.03
CA MET A 69 10.70 -1.72 11.36
C MET A 69 10.33 -3.20 11.32
N THR A 70 9.51 -3.62 10.35
CA THR A 70 9.11 -5.02 10.17
C THR A 70 10.32 -5.90 9.86
N ASN A 71 11.24 -5.45 9.00
CA ASN A 71 12.50 -6.18 8.76
C ASN A 71 13.32 -6.36 10.03
N THR A 72 13.37 -5.37 10.92
CA THR A 72 14.11 -5.49 12.19
C THR A 72 13.39 -6.35 13.23
N LEU A 73 12.05 -6.26 13.31
CA LEU A 73 11.27 -7.02 14.30
C LEU A 73 11.16 -8.51 13.96
N PHE A 74 11.10 -8.83 12.67
CA PHE A 74 10.85 -10.20 12.19
C PHE A 74 12.03 -10.79 11.41
N ASP A 75 13.17 -10.09 11.39
CA ASP A 75 14.41 -10.51 10.71
C ASP A 75 14.18 -10.97 9.26
N LEU A 76 13.34 -10.22 8.52
CA LEU A 76 12.82 -10.67 7.22
C LEU A 76 13.79 -10.44 6.06
N GLU A 77 14.92 -9.76 6.26
CA GLU A 77 15.94 -9.41 5.26
C GLU A 77 15.40 -8.89 3.90
N LEU A 78 14.25 -8.20 3.89
CA LEU A 78 13.58 -7.82 2.64
C LEU A 78 14.21 -6.60 1.99
N ASN A 79 14.43 -6.65 0.68
CA ASN A 79 14.72 -5.49 -0.14
C ASN A 79 13.43 -4.76 -0.53
N MET A 80 13.47 -3.43 -0.61
CA MET A 80 12.35 -2.60 -1.06
C MET A 80 11.80 -3.00 -2.43
N LYS A 81 12.67 -3.41 -3.36
CA LYS A 81 12.24 -3.91 -4.67
C LYS A 81 11.39 -5.18 -4.51
N GLN A 82 11.83 -6.12 -3.68
CA GLN A 82 11.12 -7.37 -3.41
C GLN A 82 9.77 -7.11 -2.75
N VAL A 83 9.69 -6.17 -1.80
CA VAL A 83 8.42 -5.77 -1.17
C VAL A 83 7.42 -5.26 -2.22
N GLY A 84 7.86 -4.40 -3.14
CA GLY A 84 7.01 -3.88 -4.21
C GLY A 84 6.51 -4.98 -5.15
N PHE A 85 7.38 -5.90 -5.59
CA PHE A 85 6.99 -7.01 -6.45
C PHE A 85 6.04 -7.98 -5.76
N VAL A 86 6.30 -8.32 -4.50
CA VAL A 86 5.40 -9.19 -3.71
C VAL A 86 4.04 -8.54 -3.54
N PHE A 87 3.99 -7.25 -3.22
CA PHE A 87 2.73 -6.53 -3.08
C PHE A 87 1.89 -6.62 -4.36
N ILE A 88 2.50 -6.34 -5.51
CA ILE A 88 1.80 -6.43 -6.82
C ILE A 88 1.37 -7.86 -7.10
N ALA A 89 2.24 -8.85 -6.91
CA ALA A 89 1.94 -10.25 -7.17
C ALA A 89 0.81 -10.78 -6.27
N TYR A 90 0.82 -10.41 -4.99
CA TYR A 90 -0.24 -10.77 -4.04
C TYR A 90 -1.57 -10.12 -4.42
N LEU A 91 -1.57 -8.85 -4.85
CA LEU A 91 -2.78 -8.18 -5.32
C LEU A 91 -3.38 -8.89 -6.56
N ILE A 92 -2.53 -9.27 -7.52
CA ILE A 92 -2.97 -10.02 -8.70
C ILE A 92 -3.57 -11.36 -8.28
N PHE A 93 -2.85 -12.10 -7.42
CA PHE A 93 -3.32 -13.38 -6.90
C PHE A 93 -4.68 -13.26 -6.21
N LEU A 94 -4.80 -12.35 -5.24
CA LEU A 94 -6.02 -12.11 -4.46
C LEU A 94 -7.20 -11.66 -5.33
N SER A 95 -6.94 -10.90 -6.39
CA SER A 95 -8.00 -10.39 -7.26
C SER A 95 -8.48 -11.42 -8.29
N THR A 96 -7.66 -12.42 -8.61
CA THR A 96 -7.93 -13.34 -9.73
C THR A 96 -7.99 -14.80 -9.30
N VAL A 97 -6.82 -15.38 -9.01
CA VAL A 97 -6.65 -16.81 -8.71
C VAL A 97 -7.36 -17.21 -7.42
N ASP A 98 -7.37 -16.31 -6.44
CA ASP A 98 -7.98 -16.57 -5.14
C ASP A 98 -9.48 -16.89 -5.23
N ASN A 99 -10.22 -16.19 -6.08
CA ASN A 99 -11.64 -16.46 -6.34
C ASN A 99 -11.86 -17.84 -6.97
N VAL A 100 -10.93 -18.29 -7.83
CA VAL A 100 -10.99 -19.62 -8.45
C VAL A 100 -10.71 -20.71 -7.42
N ILE A 101 -9.71 -20.50 -6.57
CA ILE A 101 -9.39 -21.40 -5.46
C ILE A 101 -10.58 -21.51 -4.52
N ASP A 102 -11.16 -20.38 -4.15
CA ASP A 102 -12.34 -20.32 -3.28
C ASP A 102 -13.47 -21.21 -3.79
N PHE A 103 -13.83 -21.04 -5.07
CA PHE A 103 -14.84 -21.85 -5.73
C PHE A 103 -14.49 -23.35 -5.72
N LEU A 104 -13.25 -23.71 -6.03
CA LEU A 104 -12.80 -25.11 -6.05
C LEU A 104 -12.84 -25.74 -4.66
N VAL A 105 -12.31 -25.05 -3.64
CA VAL A 105 -12.27 -25.56 -2.26
C VAL A 105 -13.68 -25.74 -1.73
N LYS A 106 -14.56 -24.77 -2.00
CA LYS A 106 -15.98 -24.86 -1.64
C LYS A 106 -16.69 -26.04 -2.30
N HIS A 107 -16.36 -26.33 -3.56
CA HIS A 107 -16.95 -27.46 -4.28
C HIS A 107 -16.48 -28.83 -3.74
N ILE A 108 -15.21 -28.94 -3.34
CA ILE A 108 -14.61 -30.19 -2.86
C ILE A 108 -15.00 -30.48 -1.40
N ILE A 109 -14.95 -29.47 -0.52
CA ILE A 109 -15.09 -29.64 0.93
C ILE A 109 -16.52 -29.37 1.41
N GLY A 110 -17.28 -28.54 0.69
CA GLY A 110 -18.59 -28.05 1.13
C GLY A 110 -18.51 -26.90 2.15
N GLU A 111 -19.66 -26.32 2.48
CA GLU A 111 -19.80 -25.19 3.41
C GLU A 111 -19.73 -25.66 4.88
N ASN A 112 -18.53 -26.07 5.33
CA ASN A 112 -18.31 -26.45 6.73
C ASN A 112 -17.12 -25.67 7.33
N LEU A 113 -16.93 -25.72 8.65
CA LEU A 113 -15.81 -25.01 9.32
C LEU A 113 -14.43 -25.42 8.76
N PHE A 114 -14.31 -26.63 8.23
CA PHE A 114 -13.12 -27.12 7.56
C PHE A 114 -12.77 -26.35 6.28
N TYR A 115 -13.74 -25.75 5.59
CA TYR A 115 -13.50 -24.98 4.37
C TYR A 115 -12.58 -23.77 4.66
N LEU A 116 -12.82 -23.01 5.72
CA LEU A 116 -12.00 -21.85 6.07
C LEU A 116 -10.56 -22.23 6.41
N ILE A 117 -10.37 -23.35 7.10
CA ILE A 117 -9.05 -23.85 7.50
C ILE A 117 -8.27 -24.32 6.27
N PHE A 118 -8.91 -25.06 5.36
CA PHE A 118 -8.27 -25.50 4.12
C PHE A 118 -7.88 -24.33 3.22
N LEU A 119 -8.74 -23.33 3.15
CA LEU A 119 -8.52 -22.15 2.33
C LEU A 119 -7.34 -21.31 2.88
N LEU A 120 -7.24 -21.18 4.20
CA LEU A 120 -6.07 -20.61 4.87
C LEU A 120 -4.76 -21.33 4.50
N LEU A 121 -4.77 -22.67 4.54
CA LEU A 121 -3.60 -23.50 4.21
C LEU A 121 -3.17 -23.32 2.75
N ILE A 122 -4.11 -23.42 1.82
CA ILE A 122 -3.83 -23.28 0.38
C ILE A 122 -3.33 -21.88 0.05
N ARG A 123 -3.95 -20.83 0.60
CA ARG A 123 -3.48 -19.45 0.42
C ARG A 123 -2.07 -19.26 0.96
N THR A 124 -1.80 -19.75 2.16
CA THR A 124 -0.46 -19.64 2.76
C THR A 124 0.58 -20.32 1.87
N PHE A 125 0.25 -21.51 1.35
CA PHE A 125 1.14 -22.24 0.44
C PHE A 125 1.39 -21.47 -0.87
N ILE A 126 0.35 -20.97 -1.53
CA ILE A 126 0.51 -20.29 -2.83
C ILE A 126 1.23 -18.95 -2.66
N LEU A 127 0.87 -18.16 -1.65
CA LEU A 127 1.56 -16.89 -1.36
C LEU A 127 3.04 -17.14 -1.04
N HIS A 128 3.36 -18.19 -0.28
CA HIS A 128 4.74 -18.57 0.00
C HIS A 128 5.52 -18.91 -1.29
N MET A 129 4.90 -19.66 -2.21
CA MET A 129 5.50 -19.98 -3.51
C MET A 129 5.73 -18.72 -4.35
N ILE A 130 4.79 -17.77 -4.36
CA ILE A 130 4.96 -16.47 -5.02
C ILE A 130 6.15 -15.71 -4.43
N GLY A 131 6.28 -15.66 -3.10
CA GLY A 131 7.40 -15.01 -2.43
C GLY A 131 8.76 -15.63 -2.78
N LEU A 132 8.81 -16.97 -2.90
CA LEU A 132 10.03 -17.67 -3.32
C LEU A 132 10.40 -17.36 -4.78
N ILE A 133 9.43 -17.28 -5.70
CA ILE A 133 9.66 -16.94 -7.11
C ILE A 133 10.26 -15.53 -7.26
N ILE A 134 9.87 -14.60 -6.39
CA ILE A 134 10.37 -13.21 -6.38
C ILE A 134 11.76 -13.12 -5.71
N GLY A 135 12.26 -14.22 -5.15
CA GLY A 135 13.59 -14.31 -4.54
C GLY A 135 13.65 -13.82 -3.10
N ILE A 136 12.53 -13.88 -2.36
CA ILE A 136 12.53 -13.69 -0.90
C ILE A 136 13.05 -14.96 -0.22
N GLN A 137 13.80 -14.80 0.86
CA GLN A 137 14.27 -15.91 1.69
C GLN A 137 13.11 -16.77 2.22
N GLN A 138 13.33 -18.08 2.34
CA GLN A 138 12.28 -19.04 2.68
C GLN A 138 11.53 -18.69 3.97
N THR A 139 12.25 -18.39 5.05
CA THR A 139 11.66 -18.02 6.35
C THR A 139 10.80 -16.76 6.24
N SER A 140 11.33 -15.72 5.60
CA SER A 140 10.63 -14.44 5.42
C SER A 140 9.38 -14.57 4.57
N SER A 141 9.48 -15.32 3.47
CA SER A 141 8.34 -15.60 2.58
C SER A 141 7.22 -16.32 3.34
N PHE A 142 7.56 -17.32 4.16
CA PHE A 142 6.59 -18.07 4.93
C PHE A 142 5.88 -17.20 5.98
N ILE A 143 6.63 -16.38 6.72
CA ILE A 143 6.06 -15.46 7.72
C ILE A 143 5.09 -14.48 7.05
N ILE A 144 5.49 -13.85 5.95
CA ILE A 144 4.65 -12.87 5.24
C ILE A 144 3.38 -13.55 4.69
N ALA A 145 3.53 -14.71 4.04
CA ALA A 145 2.40 -15.47 3.51
C ALA A 145 1.43 -15.90 4.60
N GLY A 146 1.94 -16.34 5.75
CA GLY A 146 1.13 -16.72 6.91
C GLY A 146 0.35 -15.53 7.48
N VAL A 147 1.01 -14.39 7.70
CA VAL A 147 0.35 -13.17 8.21
C VAL A 147 -0.74 -12.69 7.26
N VAL A 148 -0.45 -12.60 5.97
CA VAL A 148 -1.43 -12.13 4.96
C VAL A 148 -2.63 -13.09 4.89
N SER A 149 -2.38 -14.40 4.80
CA SER A 149 -3.45 -15.40 4.73
C SER A 149 -4.29 -15.41 6.01
N PHE A 150 -3.66 -15.24 7.17
CA PHE A 150 -4.34 -15.18 8.46
C PHE A 150 -5.24 -13.95 8.58
N ILE A 151 -4.79 -12.78 8.11
CA ILE A 151 -5.61 -11.56 8.09
C ILE A 151 -6.87 -11.80 7.24
N ILE A 152 -6.73 -12.40 6.06
CA ILE A 152 -7.87 -12.68 5.19
C ILE A 152 -8.83 -13.67 5.84
N PHE A 153 -8.30 -14.73 6.47
CA PHE A 153 -9.10 -15.69 7.23
C PHE A 153 -9.92 -15.02 8.36
N LEU A 154 -9.34 -14.05 9.08
CA LEU A 154 -10.07 -13.29 10.10
C LEU A 154 -11.19 -12.43 9.48
N ILE A 155 -10.94 -11.80 8.35
CA ILE A 155 -11.93 -10.99 7.62
C ILE A 155 -13.10 -11.88 7.16
N GLU A 156 -12.81 -13.05 6.61
CA GLU A 156 -13.83 -14.01 6.14
C GLU A 156 -14.65 -14.57 7.30
N THR A 157 -13.99 -14.96 8.39
CA THR A 157 -14.66 -15.44 9.60
C THR A 157 -15.62 -14.38 10.13
N TYR A 158 -15.18 -13.13 10.24
CA TYR A 158 -16.03 -12.02 10.64
C TYR A 158 -17.20 -11.79 9.68
N ALA A 159 -16.95 -11.87 8.37
CA ALA A 159 -17.98 -11.69 7.35
C ALA A 159 -19.08 -12.79 7.42
N ILE A 160 -18.70 -14.03 7.71
CA ILE A 160 -19.63 -15.15 7.89
C ILE A 160 -20.47 -14.97 9.16
N LEU A 161 -19.83 -14.67 10.29
CA LEU A 161 -20.53 -14.41 11.55
C LEU A 161 -21.55 -13.26 11.42
N ARG A 162 -21.19 -12.20 10.70
CA ARG A 162 -22.09 -11.07 10.43
C ARG A 162 -23.27 -11.43 9.54
N LYS A 163 -23.09 -12.35 8.57
CA LYS A 163 -24.20 -12.82 7.72
C LYS A 163 -25.19 -13.67 8.51
N GLY A 164 -24.70 -14.61 9.34
CA GLY A 164 -25.55 -15.40 10.22
C GLY A 164 -26.40 -14.54 11.15
N ALA A 165 -25.83 -13.48 11.73
CA ALA A 165 -26.55 -12.55 12.60
C ALA A 165 -27.65 -11.72 11.91
N LYS A 166 -27.65 -11.62 10.57
CA LYS A 166 -28.68 -10.89 9.81
C LYS A 166 -29.83 -11.78 9.33
N GLU A 167 -29.62 -13.09 9.28
CA GLU A 167 -30.67 -14.05 8.88
C GLU A 167 -31.59 -14.43 10.06
N GLU A 168 -31.19 -14.11 11.29
CA GLU A 168 -31.99 -14.30 12.51
C GLU A 168 -32.87 -13.10 12.90
N THR A 169 -32.86 -12.00 12.12
CA THR A 169 -33.72 -10.81 12.29
C THR A 169 -34.70 -10.65 11.13
#